data_AF-A0AAD7RGX8-F1
#
_entry.id   AF-A0AAD7RGX8-F1
#
_cell.length_a   1.000
_cell.length_b   1.000
_cell.length_c   1.000
_cell.angle_alpha   90.00
_cell.angle_beta   90.00
_cell.angle_gamma   90.00
#
_symmetry.space_group_name_H-M   'P 1'
#
loop_
_entity.id
_entity.type
_entity.pdbx_description
1 polymer ?
#
loop_
_entity_poly.entity_id
_entity_poly.type
_entity_poly.pdbx_seq_one_letter_code
_entity_poly.pdbx_strand_id
1 'polypeptide(L)'
;MEAPKSRLELNLLVLGRRTRKHKEWITPETLDKIQQRRGLKEKINNSRTRAEKALAQKEYNSWHKEVRKSIRKDKREQVERLAQEAEEAAAQRNMKELYAITKKLNHLN
;
A
#
# COMPACT_ATOMS: atom_id res chain seq x y z
N MET A 1 -10.38 34.75 20.58
CA MET A 1 -10.36 33.60 21.51
C MET A 1 -10.46 32.33 20.66
N GLU A 2 -9.37 31.57 20.51
CA GLU A 2 -9.41 30.29 19.78
C GLU A 2 -10.18 29.25 20.62
N ALA A 3 -11.10 28.53 19.99
CA ALA A 3 -11.91 27.51 20.65
C ALA A 3 -11.04 26.38 21.25
N PRO A 4 -11.44 25.77 22.38
CA PRO A 4 -10.65 24.71 23.01
C PRO A 4 -10.54 23.50 22.08
N LYS A 5 -9.29 23.14 21.74
CA LYS A 5 -8.96 21.98 20.90
C LYS A 5 -9.62 20.72 21.48
N SER A 6 -10.31 19.97 20.61
CA SER A 6 -11.01 18.76 21.05
C SER A 6 -10.00 17.73 21.59
N ARG A 7 -10.42 16.84 22.50
CA ARG A 7 -9.54 15.80 23.08
C ARG A 7 -8.80 14.97 22.01
N LEU A 8 -9.40 14.79 20.84
CA LEU A 8 -8.79 14.10 19.70
C LEU A 8 -7.66 14.91 19.05
N GLU A 9 -7.83 16.22 18.91
CA GLU A 9 -6.79 17.12 18.39
C GLU A 9 -5.62 17.24 19.37
N LEU A 10 -5.92 17.26 20.67
CA LEU A 10 -4.92 17.30 21.73
C LEU A 10 -4.09 16.00 21.76
N ASN A 11 -4.74 14.84 21.64
CA ASN A 11 -4.04 13.56 21.49
C ASN A 11 -3.16 13.50 20.24
N LEU A 12 -3.62 14.07 19.12
CA LEU A 12 -2.82 14.13 17.88
C LEU A 12 -1.57 14.99 18.03
N LEU A 13 -1.70 16.13 18.74
CA LEU A 13 -0.61 17.06 18.98
C LEU A 13 0.44 16.48 19.94
N VAL A 14 -0.01 15.79 20.99
CA VAL A 14 0.86 15.27 22.06
C VAL A 14 1.52 13.94 21.71
N LEU A 15 0.79 13.02 21.07
CA LEU A 15 1.28 11.67 20.79
C LEU A 15 1.68 11.45 19.32
N GLY A 16 1.25 12.31 18.41
CA GLY A 16 1.41 12.13 16.96
C GLY A 16 0.57 10.97 16.41
N ARG A 17 0.41 10.90 15.08
CA ARG A 17 -0.14 9.71 14.41
C ARG A 17 1.00 8.77 14.05
N ARG A 18 0.95 7.52 14.54
CA ARG A 18 1.85 6.47 14.07
C ARG A 18 1.56 6.16 12.60
N THR A 19 2.38 6.69 11.69
CA THR A 19 2.29 6.39 10.27
C THR A 19 2.83 4.98 10.04
N ARG A 20 1.98 4.08 9.52
CA ARG A 20 2.48 2.81 8.99
C ARG A 20 3.19 3.09 7.68
N LYS A 21 4.49 2.81 7.64
CA LYS A 21 5.24 2.80 6.38
C LYS A 21 4.65 1.73 5.47
N HIS A 22 4.46 2.09 4.21
CA HIS A 22 4.12 1.12 3.19
C HIS A 22 5.33 0.22 2.92
N LYS A 23 5.07 -1.00 2.42
CA LYS A 23 6.16 -1.90 2.05
C LYS A 23 6.97 -1.27 0.91
N GLU A 24 8.30 -1.37 0.98
CA GLU A 24 9.22 -0.69 0.07
C GLU A 24 9.05 -1.07 -1.41
N TRP A 25 8.48 -2.24 -1.67
CA TRP A 25 8.21 -2.73 -3.03
C TRP A 25 6.92 -2.22 -3.66
N ILE A 26 6.07 -1.51 -2.91
CA ILE A 26 4.84 -0.94 -3.48
C ILE A 26 5.20 0.26 -4.33
N THR A 27 4.76 0.25 -5.59
CA THR A 27 5.06 1.33 -6.53
C THR A 27 4.24 2.60 -6.20
N PRO A 28 4.74 3.80 -6.55
CA PRO A 28 3.99 5.04 -6.40
C PRO A 28 2.62 5.00 -7.11
N GLU A 29 2.57 4.37 -8.29
CA GLU A 29 1.33 4.19 -9.04
C GLU A 29 0.28 3.37 -8.26
N THR A 30 0.71 2.30 -7.59
CA THR A 30 -0.18 1.52 -6.72
C THR A 30 -0.61 2.31 -5.48
N LEU A 31 0.25 3.16 -4.92
CA LEU A 31 -0.12 4.04 -3.81
C LEU A 31 -1.22 5.04 -4.21
N ASP A 32 -1.10 5.64 -5.40
CA ASP A 32 -2.12 6.54 -5.93
C ASP A 32 -3.46 5.81 -6.10
N LYS A 33 -3.45 4.60 -6.67
CA LYS A 33 -4.66 3.76 -6.79
C LYS A 33 -5.28 3.43 -5.43
N ILE A 34 -4.46 3.19 -4.40
CA ILE A 34 -4.94 2.98 -3.02
C ILE A 34 -5.61 4.24 -2.48
N GLN A 35 -5.05 5.42 -2.76
CA GLN A 35 -5.61 6.70 -2.34
C GLN A 35 -6.94 6.98 -3.04
N GLN A 36 -7.04 6.73 -4.35
CA GLN A 36 -8.30 6.83 -5.10
C GLN A 36 -9.38 5.90 -4.52
N ARG A 37 -9.03 4.64 -4.23
CA ARG A 37 -9.95 3.71 -3.57
C ARG A 37 -10.41 4.21 -2.19
N ARG A 38 -9.56 4.89 -1.42
CA ARG A 38 -9.96 5.49 -0.13
C ARG A 38 -10.99 6.60 -0.34
N GLY A 39 -10.80 7.47 -1.33
CA GLY A 39 -11.80 8.49 -1.68
C GLY A 39 -13.15 7.89 -2.08
N LEU A 40 -13.16 6.81 -2.87
CA LEU A 40 -14.40 6.09 -3.20
C LEU A 40 -15.08 5.49 -1.96
N LYS A 41 -14.30 5.04 -0.97
CA LYS A 41 -14.85 4.54 0.29
C LYS A 41 -15.53 5.65 1.08
N GLU A 42 -14.98 6.84 1.06
CA GLU A 42 -15.58 8.02 1.69
C GLU A 42 -16.89 8.43 1.00
N LYS A 43 -16.95 8.40 -0.34
CA LYS A 43 -18.20 8.60 -1.09
C LYS A 43 -19.31 7.62 -0.66
N ILE A 44 -18.96 6.35 -0.42
CA ILE A 44 -19.91 5.36 0.10
C ILE A 44 -20.39 5.72 1.51
N ASN A 45 -19.48 6.16 2.39
CA ASN A 45 -19.82 6.51 3.77
C ASN A 45 -20.71 7.76 3.86
N ASN A 46 -20.51 8.71 2.94
CA ASN A 46 -21.25 9.98 2.90
C ASN A 46 -22.57 9.90 2.10
N SER A 47 -22.84 8.78 1.43
CA SER A 47 -24.08 8.59 0.66
C SER A 47 -25.33 8.66 1.53
N ARG A 48 -26.35 9.41 1.08
CA ARG A 48 -27.59 9.64 1.85
C ARG A 48 -28.71 8.69 1.45
N THR A 49 -28.75 8.30 0.17
CA THR A 49 -29.78 7.40 -0.36
C THR A 49 -29.21 6.02 -0.69
N ARG A 50 -30.07 4.98 -0.68
CA ARG A 50 -29.65 3.61 -1.03
C ARG A 50 -29.15 3.50 -2.47
N ALA A 51 -29.72 4.27 -3.39
CA ALA A 51 -29.34 4.26 -4.80
C ALA A 51 -27.93 4.83 -5.01
N GLU A 52 -27.62 6.00 -4.43
CA GLU A 52 -26.27 6.59 -4.46
C GLU A 52 -25.23 5.64 -3.87
N LYS A 53 -25.56 5.02 -2.73
CA LYS A 53 -24.67 4.04 -2.09
C LYS A 53 -24.37 2.86 -3.00
N ALA A 54 -25.37 2.34 -3.71
CA ALA A 54 -25.20 1.23 -4.63
C ALA A 54 -24.28 1.58 -5.81
N LEU A 55 -24.43 2.77 -6.38
CA LEU A 55 -23.56 3.27 -7.47
C LEU A 55 -22.12 3.44 -6.99
N ALA A 56 -21.90 4.13 -5.87
CA ALA A 56 -20.57 4.32 -5.29
C ALA A 56 -19.92 2.98 -4.90
N GLN A 57 -20.71 2.02 -4.43
CA GLN A 57 -20.22 0.68 -4.11
C GLN A 57 -19.78 -0.09 -5.36
N LYS A 58 -20.48 0.07 -6.49
CA LYS A 58 -20.09 -0.53 -7.78
C LYS A 58 -18.73 0.01 -8.25
N GLU A 59 -18.54 1.32 -8.20
CA GLU A 59 -17.26 1.96 -8.53
C GLU A 59 -16.13 1.50 -7.61
N TYR A 60 -16.35 1.53 -6.29
CA TYR A 60 -15.38 1.06 -5.31
C TYR A 60 -14.98 -0.40 -5.57
N ASN A 61 -15.93 -1.27 -5.90
CA ASN A 61 -15.64 -2.68 -6.14
C ASN A 61 -14.74 -2.88 -7.37
N SER A 62 -14.95 -2.09 -8.43
CA SER A 62 -14.09 -2.09 -9.61
C SER A 62 -12.66 -1.65 -9.26
N TRP A 63 -12.53 -0.49 -8.62
CA TRP A 63 -11.23 0.06 -8.20
C TRP A 63 -10.51 -0.83 -7.18
N HIS A 64 -11.24 -1.45 -6.25
CA HIS A 64 -10.66 -2.37 -5.27
C HIS A 64 -10.10 -3.63 -5.91
N LYS A 65 -10.73 -4.13 -6.99
CA LYS A 65 -10.16 -5.22 -7.79
C LYS A 65 -8.87 -4.79 -8.47
N GLU A 66 -8.84 -3.58 -9.03
CA GLU A 66 -7.66 -3.06 -9.73
C GLU A 66 -6.47 -2.82 -8.78
N VAL A 67 -6.71 -2.23 -7.61
CA VAL A 67 -5.71 -2.11 -6.54
C VAL A 67 -5.15 -3.47 -6.13
N ARG A 68 -6.01 -4.49 -6.01
CA ARG A 68 -5.53 -5.85 -5.69
C ARG A 68 -4.68 -6.45 -6.80
N LYS A 69 -4.97 -6.15 -8.06
CA LYS A 69 -4.13 -6.59 -9.19
C LYS A 69 -2.77 -5.89 -9.17
N SER A 70 -2.74 -4.56 -9.00
CA SER A 70 -1.50 -3.80 -8.99
C SER A 70 -0.59 -4.21 -7.83
N ILE A 71 -1.12 -4.38 -6.61
CA ILE A 71 -0.34 -4.87 -5.47
C ILE A 71 0.29 -6.26 -5.74
N ARG A 72 -0.44 -7.16 -6.41
CA ARG A 72 0.11 -8.47 -6.79
C ARG A 72 1.16 -8.36 -7.88
N LYS A 73 0.98 -7.42 -8.83
CA LYS A 73 1.95 -7.13 -9.89
C LYS A 73 3.25 -6.61 -9.28
N ASP A 74 3.18 -5.56 -8.47
CA ASP A 74 4.34 -4.98 -7.77
C ASP A 74 5.10 -6.04 -6.95
N LYS A 75 4.39 -6.92 -6.22
CA LYS A 75 5.04 -8.01 -5.46
C LYS A 75 5.77 -8.98 -6.39
N ARG A 76 5.17 -9.36 -7.53
CA ARG A 76 5.80 -10.27 -8.49
C ARG A 76 7.03 -9.65 -9.12
N GLU A 77 6.95 -8.40 -9.58
CA GLU A 77 8.08 -7.67 -10.16
C GLU A 77 9.24 -7.54 -9.17
N GLN A 78 8.95 -7.29 -7.89
CA GLN A 78 9.97 -7.27 -6.85
C GLN A 78 10.64 -8.63 -6.65
N VAL A 79 9.86 -9.71 -6.64
CA VAL A 79 10.40 -11.08 -6.48
C VAL A 79 11.23 -11.47 -7.71
N GLU A 80 10.76 -11.17 -8.91
CA GLU A 80 11.48 -11.43 -10.17
C GLU A 80 12.79 -10.66 -10.23
N ARG A 81 12.79 -9.36 -9.89
CA ARG A 81 14.02 -8.55 -9.84
C ARG A 81 15.03 -9.13 -8.85
N LEU A 82 14.60 -9.47 -7.64
CA LEU A 82 15.48 -10.08 -6.64
C LEU A 82 15.99 -11.46 -7.08
N ALA A 83 15.19 -12.25 -7.79
CA ALA A 83 15.64 -13.54 -8.32
C ALA A 83 16.74 -13.35 -9.37
N GLN A 84 16.57 -12.40 -10.28
CA GLN A 84 17.59 -12.04 -11.29
C GLN A 84 18.89 -11.55 -10.63
N GLU A 85 18.80 -10.65 -9.64
CA GLU A 85 19.98 -10.19 -8.88
C GLU A 85 20.68 -11.38 -8.17
N ALA A 86 19.93 -12.37 -7.69
CA ALA A 86 20.50 -13.55 -7.05
C ALA A 86 21.24 -14.45 -8.06
N GLU A 87 20.67 -14.65 -9.25
CA GLU A 87 21.28 -15.42 -10.33
C GLU A 87 22.60 -14.79 -10.79
N GLU A 88 22.62 -13.46 -10.97
CA GLU A 88 23.83 -12.72 -11.32
C GLU A 88 24.90 -12.81 -10.23
N ALA A 89 24.53 -12.64 -8.96
CA ALA A 89 25.46 -12.79 -7.84
C ALA A 89 26.06 -14.20 -7.76
N ALA A 90 25.25 -15.24 -8.03
CA ALA A 90 25.72 -16.62 -8.09
C ALA A 90 26.70 -16.83 -9.25
N ALA A 91 26.40 -16.28 -10.44
CA ALA A 91 27.27 -16.35 -11.60
C ALA A 91 28.64 -15.67 -11.35
N GLN A 92 28.64 -14.56 -10.62
CA GLN A 92 29.85 -13.83 -10.21
C GLN A 92 30.56 -14.44 -8.99
N ARG A 93 30.03 -15.55 -8.43
CA ARG A 93 30.49 -16.16 -7.17
C ARG A 93 30.48 -15.20 -5.97
N ASN A 94 29.64 -14.16 -6.00
CA ASN A 94 29.45 -13.22 -4.91
C ASN A 94 28.46 -13.79 -3.87
N MET A 95 28.95 -14.72 -3.05
CA MET A 95 28.13 -15.45 -2.08
C MET A 95 27.52 -14.55 -0.99
N LYS A 96 28.17 -13.43 -0.67
CA LYS A 96 27.67 -12.48 0.33
C LYS A 96 26.38 -11.81 -0.13
N GLU A 97 26.33 -11.38 -1.39
CA GLU A 97 25.13 -10.76 -1.99
C GLU A 97 24.02 -11.78 -2.20
N LEU A 98 24.36 -12.97 -2.68
CA LEU A 98 23.40 -14.08 -2.83
C LEU A 98 22.67 -14.39 -1.51
N TYR A 99 23.40 -14.46 -0.39
CA TYR A 99 22.80 -14.67 0.94
C TYR A 99 21.90 -13.50 1.37
N ALA A 100 22.32 -12.26 1.13
CA ALA A 100 21.52 -11.08 1.47
C ALA A 100 20.20 -11.03 0.68
N ILE A 101 20.25 -11.37 -0.61
CA ILE A 101 19.10 -11.38 -1.52
C ILE A 101 18.11 -12.49 -1.16
N THR A 102 18.61 -13.71 -0.93
CA THR A 102 17.77 -14.84 -0.48
C THR A 102 17.10 -14.57 0.87
N LYS A 103 17.80 -13.90 1.80
CA LYS A 103 17.19 -13.42 3.04
C LYS A 103 16.07 -12.41 2.80
N LYS A 104 16.26 -11.44 1.88
CA LYS A 104 15.20 -10.49 1.49
C LYS A 104 13.99 -11.21 0.87
N LEU A 105 14.21 -12.22 0.01
CA LEU A 105 13.15 -13.03 -0.58
C LEU A 105 12.33 -13.78 0.47
N ASN A 106 12.98 -14.37 1.47
CA ASN A 106 12.28 -15.04 2.58
C ASN A 106 11.40 -14.08 3.39
N HIS A 107 11.82 -12.82 3.57
CA HIS A 107 11.03 -11.81 4.26
C HIS A 107 9.88 -11.22 3.41
N LEU A 108 9.83 -11.50 2.11
CA LEU A 108 8.77 -11.05 1.21
C LEU A 108 7.57 -12.00 1.14
N ASN A 109 7.78 -13.29 1.47
CA ASN A 109 6.74 -14.32 1.41
C ASN A 109 5.65 -14.12 2.46
#